data_AF-A0A088FNH7-F1
#
_entry.id   AF-A0A088FNH7-F1
#
_cell.length_a   1.000
_cell.length_b   1.000
_cell.length_c   1.000
_cell.angle_alpha   90.00
_cell.angle_beta   90.00
_cell.angle_gamma   90.00
#
_symmetry.space_group_name_H-M   'P 1'
#
loop_
_entity.id
_entity.type
_entity.pdbx_description
1 polymer ?
#
loop_
_entity_poly.entity_id
_entity_poly.type
_entity_poly.pdbx_seq_one_letter_code
_entity_poly.pdbx_strand_id
1 'polypeptide(L)'
;PKGVLISHRGLMNLICWHQDAFEITPLDKITQLARIAFDAAVWELWPCLTAGASLVLVKPEIMQSPPDLRDWLIAQEITVSFLPTPLVEKILSLEW
;
A
#
# COMPACT_ATOMS: atom_id res chain seq x y z
N PRO A 1 8.12 20.72 15.16
CA PRO A 1 7.11 20.03 14.32
C PRO A 1 6.36 21.07 13.47
N LYS A 2 6.08 20.77 12.20
CA LYS A 2 5.29 21.63 11.31
C LYS A 2 4.16 20.79 10.71
N GLY A 3 2.92 21.25 10.82
CA GLY A 3 1.79 20.61 10.17
C GLY A 3 1.80 20.91 8.68
N VAL A 4 1.80 19.90 7.84
CA VAL A 4 1.69 20.06 6.38
C VAL A 4 0.22 19.98 6.02
N LEU A 5 -0.34 21.10 5.54
CA LEU A 5 -1.72 21.15 5.07
C LEU A 5 -1.77 20.63 3.63
N ILE A 6 -2.59 19.59 3.42
CA ILE A 6 -2.86 19.03 2.09
C ILE A 6 -4.29 19.40 1.67
N SER A 7 -4.44 19.93 0.46
CA SER A 7 -5.77 20.24 -0.07
C SER A 7 -6.43 19.00 -0.66
N HIS A 8 -7.76 18.94 -0.61
CA HIS A 8 -8.53 17.89 -1.30
C HIS A 8 -8.23 17.83 -2.81
N ARG A 9 -7.99 18.97 -3.46
CA ARG A 9 -7.61 19.00 -4.88
C ARG A 9 -6.29 18.27 -5.14
N GLY A 10 -5.29 18.48 -4.29
CA GLY A 10 -4.00 17.78 -4.39
C GLY A 10 -4.16 16.28 -4.18
N LEU A 11 -4.98 15.89 -3.19
CA LEU A 11 -5.31 14.49 -2.95
C LEU A 11 -6.01 13.85 -4.18
N MET A 12 -7.00 14.51 -4.76
CA MET A 12 -7.69 13.97 -5.94
C MET A 12 -6.76 13.79 -7.14
N ASN A 13 -5.83 14.73 -7.35
CA ASN A 13 -4.82 14.59 -8.40
C ASN A 13 -3.95 13.34 -8.19
N LEU A 14 -3.50 13.09 -6.96
CA LEU A 14 -2.74 11.89 -6.61
C LEU A 14 -3.55 10.62 -6.89
N ILE A 15 -4.81 10.59 -6.46
CA ILE A 15 -5.70 9.43 -6.62
C ILE A 15 -5.88 9.08 -8.10
N CYS A 16 -6.26 10.05 -8.93
CA CYS A 16 -6.47 9.82 -10.36
C CYS A 16 -5.18 9.35 -11.04
N TRP A 17 -4.06 10.04 -10.79
CA TRP A 17 -2.78 9.63 -11.35
C TRP A 17 -2.39 8.20 -10.93
N HIS A 18 -2.59 7.84 -9.67
CA HIS A 18 -2.22 6.52 -9.16
C HIS A 18 -3.07 5.42 -9.80
N GLN A 19 -4.38 5.63 -9.91
CA GLN A 19 -5.28 4.66 -10.55
C GLN A 19 -4.90 4.45 -12.02
N ASP A 20 -4.59 5.53 -12.74
CA ASP A 20 -4.17 5.46 -14.14
C ASP A 20 -2.81 4.79 -14.30
N ALA A 21 -1.82 5.15 -13.47
CA ALA A 21 -0.45 4.67 -13.59
C ALA A 21 -0.28 3.19 -13.24
N PHE A 22 -1.09 2.67 -12.34
CA PHE A 22 -1.04 1.27 -11.89
C PHE A 22 -2.25 0.45 -12.35
N GLU A 23 -3.10 1.02 -13.22
CA GLU A 23 -4.28 0.39 -13.79
C GLU A 23 -5.19 -0.27 -12.73
N ILE A 24 -5.40 0.40 -11.60
CA ILE A 24 -6.12 -0.17 -10.45
C ILE A 24 -7.57 -0.46 -10.82
N THR A 25 -8.02 -1.67 -10.50
CA THR A 25 -9.35 -2.20 -10.78
C THR A 25 -10.07 -2.63 -9.49
N PRO A 26 -11.40 -2.85 -9.53
CA PRO A 26 -12.12 -3.44 -8.41
C PRO A 26 -11.69 -4.86 -8.01
N LEU A 27 -10.93 -5.55 -8.86
CA LEU A 27 -10.41 -6.89 -8.59
C LEU A 27 -9.12 -6.87 -7.77
N ASP A 28 -8.51 -5.70 -7.60
CA ASP A 28 -7.25 -5.57 -6.89
C ASP A 28 -7.39 -5.72 -5.38
N LYS A 29 -6.35 -6.32 -4.78
CA LYS A 29 -6.15 -6.43 -3.34
C LYS A 29 -4.90 -5.64 -2.97
N ILE A 30 -5.11 -4.51 -2.29
CA ILE A 30 -4.06 -3.54 -1.97
C ILE A 30 -3.76 -3.60 -0.47
N THR A 31 -2.50 -3.65 -0.10
CA THR A 31 -2.11 -3.68 1.32
C THR A 31 -2.24 -2.33 1.99
N GLN A 32 -2.66 -2.33 3.26
CA GLN A 32 -2.44 -1.22 4.19
C GLN A 32 -1.28 -1.58 5.13
N LEU A 33 -0.12 -0.98 4.91
CA LEU A 33 1.15 -1.25 5.63
C LEU A 33 1.63 0.00 6.36
N ALA A 34 1.63 1.14 5.66
CA ALA A 34 2.07 2.41 6.22
C ALA A 34 1.14 2.85 7.36
N ARG A 35 1.68 3.18 8.53
CA ARG A 35 0.85 3.71 9.62
C ARG A 35 0.14 4.98 9.15
N ILE A 36 -1.11 5.19 9.56
CA ILE A 36 -1.94 6.34 9.14
C ILE A 36 -1.35 7.73 9.46
N ALA A 37 -0.35 7.78 10.34
CA ALA A 37 0.40 8.99 10.65
C ALA A 37 1.48 9.35 9.60
N PHE A 38 1.78 8.45 8.65
CA PHE A 38 2.63 8.71 7.49
C PHE A 38 1.77 8.96 6.26
N ASP A 39 2.20 9.88 5.41
CA ASP A 39 1.54 10.23 4.15
C ASP A 39 1.46 9.05 3.17
N ALA A 40 2.39 8.10 3.22
CA ALA A 40 2.31 6.85 2.47
C ALA A 40 1.00 6.06 2.71
N ALA A 41 0.33 6.21 3.86
CA ALA A 41 -0.99 5.60 4.06
C ALA A 41 -2.05 6.16 3.10
N VAL A 42 -1.92 7.43 2.67
CA VAL A 42 -2.81 8.04 1.67
C VAL A 42 -2.65 7.35 0.31
N TRP A 43 -1.43 6.93 -0.02
CA TRP A 43 -1.07 6.18 -1.24
C TRP A 43 -1.76 4.81 -1.28
N GLU A 44 -1.86 4.14 -0.13
CA GLU A 44 -2.50 2.82 0.01
C GLU A 44 -4.03 2.93 0.08
N LEU A 45 -4.55 3.90 0.84
CA LEU A 45 -5.97 3.99 1.19
C LEU A 45 -6.84 4.49 0.03
N TRP A 46 -6.55 5.68 -0.49
CA TRP A 46 -7.53 6.39 -1.31
C TRP A 46 -7.61 5.90 -2.75
N PRO A 47 -6.50 5.63 -3.46
CA PRO A 47 -6.57 5.00 -4.78
C PRO A 47 -7.31 3.66 -4.74
N CYS A 48 -7.08 2.86 -3.70
CA CYS A 48 -7.78 1.59 -3.48
C CYS A 48 -9.30 1.79 -3.32
N LEU A 49 -9.71 2.53 -2.29
CA LEU A 49 -11.12 2.63 -1.91
C LEU A 49 -11.96 3.35 -2.97
N THR A 50 -11.40 4.32 -3.68
CA THR A 50 -12.11 5.05 -4.74
C THR A 50 -12.18 4.29 -6.06
N ALA A 51 -11.32 3.29 -6.28
CA ALA A 51 -11.37 2.37 -7.42
C ALA A 51 -12.35 1.19 -7.20
N GLY A 52 -12.88 1.01 -5.98
CA GLY A 52 -13.67 -0.16 -5.61
C GLY A 52 -12.84 -1.43 -5.34
N ALA A 53 -11.51 -1.28 -5.20
CA ALA A 53 -10.60 -2.36 -4.85
C ALA A 53 -10.71 -2.74 -3.36
N SER A 54 -10.10 -3.86 -2.98
CA SER A 54 -10.08 -4.36 -1.60
C SER A 54 -8.83 -3.91 -0.84
N LEU A 55 -9.01 -3.23 0.27
CA LEU A 55 -7.92 -2.85 1.17
C LEU A 55 -7.68 -3.96 2.22
N VAL A 56 -6.49 -4.55 2.24
CA VAL A 56 -6.13 -5.67 3.11
C VAL A 56 -5.20 -5.19 4.22
N LEU A 57 -5.65 -5.31 5.48
CA LEU A 57 -4.92 -4.87 6.66
C LEU A 57 -3.94 -5.96 7.11
N VAL A 58 -2.64 -5.62 7.14
CA VAL A 58 -1.64 -6.51 7.72
C VAL A 58 -1.58 -6.35 9.23
N LYS A 59 -1.29 -7.44 9.95
CA LYS A 59 -1.01 -7.35 11.38
C LYS A 59 0.43 -6.86 11.63
N PRO A 60 0.68 -6.02 12.64
CA PRO A 60 2.02 -5.49 12.92
C PRO A 60 3.10 -6.55 13.12
N GLU A 61 2.75 -7.73 13.64
CA GLU A 61 3.69 -8.82 13.91
C GLU A 61 4.28 -9.40 12.62
N ILE A 62 3.46 -9.47 11.56
CA ILE A 62 3.87 -10.00 10.24
C ILE A 62 4.92 -9.08 9.59
N MET A 63 4.79 -7.76 9.78
CA MET A 63 5.74 -6.79 9.21
C MET A 63 7.15 -6.86 9.80
N GLN A 64 7.34 -7.54 10.94
CA GLN A 64 8.65 -7.64 11.59
C GLN A 64 9.56 -8.67 10.91
N SER A 65 8.98 -9.55 10.10
CA SER A 65 9.67 -10.69 9.47
C SER A 65 9.42 -10.68 7.96
N PRO A 66 10.44 -10.39 7.13
CA PRO A 66 10.29 -10.41 5.67
C PRO A 66 9.74 -11.73 5.11
N PRO A 67 10.16 -12.92 5.61
CA PRO A 67 9.55 -14.18 5.19
C PRO A 67 8.06 -14.28 5.52
N ASP A 68 7.65 -13.91 6.73
CA ASP A 68 6.23 -13.97 7.12
C ASP A 68 5.38 -12.99 6.31
N LEU A 69 5.93 -11.81 6.01
CA LEU A 69 5.27 -10.84 5.14
C LEU A 69 5.14 -11.38 3.71
N ARG A 70 6.19 -11.96 3.13
CA ARG A 70 6.13 -12.61 1.80
C ARG A 70 5.09 -13.73 1.75
N ASP A 71 5.10 -14.64 2.73
CA ASP A 71 4.13 -15.73 2.82
C ASP A 71 2.69 -15.18 2.96
N TRP A 72 2.51 -14.13 3.75
CA TRP A 72 1.22 -13.47 3.92
C TRP A 72 0.74 -12.77 2.64
N LEU A 73 1.62 -12.07 1.91
CA LEU A 73 1.30 -11.43 0.63
C LEU A 73 0.77 -12.46 -0.37
N ILE A 74 1.44 -13.61 -0.47
CA ILE A 74 1.02 -14.74 -1.32
C ILE A 74 -0.32 -15.29 -0.84
N ALA A 75 -0.47 -15.59 0.44
CA ALA A 75 -1.68 -16.19 1.00
C ALA A 75 -2.92 -15.29 0.90
N GLN A 76 -2.75 -13.96 0.91
CA GLN A 76 -3.84 -13.00 0.71
C GLN A 76 -4.10 -12.68 -0.77
N GLU A 77 -3.26 -13.17 -1.68
CA GLU A 77 -3.29 -12.87 -3.12
C GLU A 77 -3.20 -11.36 -3.38
N ILE A 78 -2.29 -10.68 -2.68
CA ILE A 78 -2.09 -9.24 -2.87
C ILE A 78 -1.64 -8.95 -4.31
N THR A 79 -2.31 -8.01 -4.97
CA THR A 79 -1.99 -7.59 -6.32
C THR A 79 -1.16 -6.29 -6.35
N VAL A 80 -1.34 -5.41 -5.36
CA VAL A 80 -0.61 -4.14 -5.26
C VAL A 80 -0.15 -3.89 -3.83
N SER A 81 1.12 -3.53 -3.65
CA SER A 81 1.66 -3.19 -2.34
C SER A 81 2.71 -2.09 -2.45
N PHE A 82 2.74 -1.20 -1.46
CA PHE A 82 3.80 -0.21 -1.28
C PHE A 82 4.69 -0.62 -0.12
N LEU A 83 6.00 -0.63 -0.33
CA LEU A 83 6.98 -1.02 0.67
C LEU A 83 8.14 -0.01 0.67
N PRO A 84 8.61 0.45 1.84
CA PRO A 84 9.83 1.24 1.92
C PRO A 84 11.03 0.47 1.37
N THR A 85 11.96 1.17 0.71
CA THR A 85 13.14 0.55 0.05
C THR A 85 13.87 -0.49 0.91
N PRO A 86 14.19 -0.25 2.20
CA PRO A 86 14.90 -1.25 3.02
C PRO A 86 14.11 -2.54 3.28
N LEU A 87 12.78 -2.50 3.17
CA LEU A 87 11.93 -3.68 3.30
C LEU A 87 11.82 -4.42 1.96
N VAL A 88 11.70 -3.68 0.85
CA VAL A 88 11.75 -4.24 -0.51
C VAL A 88 13.03 -5.05 -0.72
N GLU A 89 14.19 -4.49 -0.37
CA GLU A 89 15.48 -5.18 -0.51
C GLU A 89 15.52 -6.56 0.16
N LYS A 90 14.96 -6.67 1.37
CA LYS A 90 14.91 -7.92 2.15
C LYS A 90 13.90 -8.92 1.59
N ILE A 91 12.79 -8.42 1.06
CA ILE A 91 11.69 -9.25 0.54
C ILE A 91 12.03 -9.78 -0.87
N LEU A 92 12.69 -8.98 -1.71
CA LEU A 92 13.12 -9.40 -3.05
C LEU A 92 14.23 -10.45 -3.03
N SER A 93 14.99 -10.56 -1.94
CA SER A 93 16.00 -11.62 -1.79
C SER A 93 15.42 -12.98 -1.40
N LEU A 94 14.11 -13.07 -1.16
CA LEU A 94 13.42 -14.32 -0.84
C LEU A 94 12.97 -15.05 -2.12
N GLU A 95 12.65 -16.32 -1.99
CA GLU A 95 11.96 -17.07 -3.04
C GLU A 95 10.49 -16.64 -3.12
N TRP A 96 9.89 -16.64 -4.31
CA TRP A 96 8.50 -16.19 -4.55
C TRP A 96 7.69 -17.26 -5.27
#